data_AF-A0A1G3QA62-F1
#
_entry.id   AF-A0A1G3QA62-F1
#
_cell.length_a   1.000
_cell.length_b   1.000
_cell.length_c   1.000
_cell.angle_alpha   90.00
_cell.angle_beta   90.00
_cell.angle_gamma   90.00
#
_symmetry.space_group_name_H-M   'P 1'
#
loop_
_entity.id
_entity.type
_entity.pdbx_description
1 polymer ?
#
loop_
_entity_poly.entity_id
_entity_poly.type
_entity_poly.pdbx_seq_one_letter_code
_entity_poly.pdbx_strand_id
1 'polypeptide(L)'
;MIKLKNGHVIPYNKDFDIFFQELLESIVRESRDSAAVKQYPPGSLSRNEVFLKELMDNCIYVTHQLFDMAKNQEEFSRFIITGFIFNSIICCLPVLEKDLDSDDQSGDEGRVH
;
A
#
# COMPACT_ATOMS: atom_id res chain seq x y z
N MET A 1 -7.47 -16.24 4.80
CA MET A 1 -8.33 -15.05 4.96
C MET A 1 -7.60 -14.08 5.85
N ILE A 2 -7.58 -12.80 5.49
CA ILE A 2 -6.97 -11.73 6.30
C ILE A 2 -8.10 -10.96 6.97
N LYS A 3 -7.95 -10.63 8.25
CA LYS A 3 -8.89 -9.78 8.99
C LYS A 3 -8.27 -8.41 9.22
N LEU A 4 -9.08 -7.36 9.16
CA LEU A 4 -8.68 -6.01 9.58
C LEU A 4 -9.06 -5.78 11.04
N LYS A 5 -8.47 -4.76 11.68
CA LYS A 5 -8.66 -4.46 13.11
C LYS A 5 -10.14 -4.23 13.48
N ASN A 6 -10.95 -3.79 12.53
CA ASN A 6 -12.38 -3.57 12.70
C ASN A 6 -13.26 -4.80 12.41
N GLY A 7 -12.67 -5.95 12.09
CA GLY A 7 -13.39 -7.19 11.81
C GLY A 7 -13.74 -7.41 10.34
N HIS A 8 -13.42 -6.47 9.43
CA HIS A 8 -13.58 -6.70 7.99
C HIS A 8 -12.71 -7.88 7.54
N VAL A 9 -13.27 -8.77 6.71
CA VAL A 9 -12.60 -10.00 6.28
C VAL A 9 -12.35 -9.96 4.78
N ILE A 10 -11.10 -10.21 4.42
CA ILE A 10 -10.62 -10.23 3.04
C ILE A 10 -10.37 -11.69 2.65
N PRO A 11 -11.14 -12.23 1.68
CA PRO A 11 -10.97 -13.60 1.23
C PRO A 11 -9.63 -13.76 0.51
N TYR A 12 -9.10 -14.98 0.53
CA TYR A 12 -7.93 -15.30 -0.29
C TYR A 12 -8.37 -15.44 -1.76
N ASN A 13 -7.64 -14.79 -2.67
CA ASN A 13 -7.81 -14.97 -4.11
C ASN A 13 -6.48 -15.51 -4.70
N LYS A 14 -6.60 -16.42 -5.68
CA LYS A 14 -5.45 -17.00 -6.39
C LYS A 14 -4.81 -16.00 -7.35
N ASP A 15 -5.60 -15.05 -7.84
CA ASP A 15 -5.09 -13.89 -8.55
C ASP A 15 -4.46 -12.93 -7.53
N PHE A 16 -3.14 -12.78 -7.59
CA PHE A 16 -2.40 -11.94 -6.66
C PHE A 16 -2.78 -10.48 -6.80
N ASP A 17 -2.94 -9.99 -8.02
CA ASP A 17 -3.13 -8.57 -8.27
C ASP A 17 -4.47 -8.12 -7.70
N ILE A 18 -5.53 -8.92 -7.92
CA ILE A 18 -6.85 -8.70 -7.33
C ILE A 18 -6.78 -8.80 -5.80
N PHE A 19 -6.17 -9.87 -5.27
CA PHE A 19 -6.05 -10.07 -3.83
C PHE A 19 -5.33 -8.91 -3.14
N PHE A 20 -4.21 -8.49 -3.71
CA PHE A 20 -3.34 -7.47 -3.15
C PHE A 20 -3.98 -6.09 -3.26
N GLN A 21 -4.63 -5.79 -4.38
CA GLN A 21 -5.41 -4.57 -4.54
C GLN A 21 -6.55 -4.50 -3.53
N GLU A 22 -7.36 -5.56 -3.39
CA GLU A 22 -8.43 -5.63 -2.38
C GLU A 22 -7.89 -5.47 -0.96
N LEU A 23 -6.72 -6.05 -0.66
CA LEU A 23 -6.04 -5.90 0.62
C LEU A 23 -5.66 -4.44 0.89
N LEU A 24 -4.98 -3.79 -0.04
CA LEU A 24 -4.55 -2.39 0.10
C LEU A 24 -5.73 -1.44 0.20
N GLU A 25 -6.72 -1.57 -0.68
CA GLU A 25 -7.91 -0.73 -0.69
C GLU A 25 -8.69 -0.87 0.62
N SER A 26 -8.85 -2.09 1.12
CA SER A 26 -9.54 -2.34 2.40
C SER A 26 -8.76 -1.74 3.56
N ILE A 27 -7.43 -1.90 3.61
CA ILE A 27 -6.60 -1.26 4.65
C ILE A 27 -6.82 0.26 4.64
N VAL A 28 -6.77 0.91 3.47
CA VAL A 28 -6.95 2.37 3.36
C VAL A 28 -8.37 2.79 3.74
N ARG A 29 -9.39 2.11 3.21
CA ARG A 29 -10.80 2.41 3.46
C ARG A 29 -11.15 2.27 4.93
N GLU A 30 -10.86 1.12 5.53
CA GLU A 30 -11.19 0.86 6.93
C GLU A 30 -10.38 1.75 7.89
N SER A 31 -9.15 2.13 7.52
CA SER A 31 -8.36 3.10 8.30
C SER A 31 -8.98 4.50 8.25
N ARG A 32 -9.51 4.91 7.09
CA ARG A 32 -10.20 6.20 6.92
C ARG A 32 -11.51 6.25 7.70
N ASP A 33 -12.28 5.16 7.66
CA ASP A 33 -13.55 5.07 8.38
C ASP A 33 -13.33 5.02 9.89
N SER A 34 -12.33 4.25 10.36
CA SER A 34 -11.92 4.24 11.77
C SER A 34 -11.49 5.62 12.26
N ALA A 35 -10.70 6.33 11.45
CA ALA A 35 -10.24 7.68 11.75
C ALA A 35 -11.37 8.71 11.78
N ALA A 36 -12.42 8.53 10.96
CA ALA A 36 -13.57 9.43 10.91
C ALA A 36 -14.51 9.26 12.11
N VAL A 37 -14.61 8.04 12.66
CA VAL A 37 -15.48 7.73 13.79
C VAL A 37 -14.82 8.08 15.14
N LYS A 38 -13.49 8.03 15.22
CA LYS A 38 -12.77 8.36 16.46
C LYS A 38 -12.77 9.86 16.73
N GLN A 39 -13.47 10.26 17.78
CA GLN A 39 -13.36 11.61 18.34
C GLN A 39 -12.15 11.68 19.25
N TYR A 40 -11.15 12.46 18.86
CA TYR A 40 -10.01 12.75 19.71
C TYR A 40 -10.26 14.05 20.51
N PRO A 41 -9.66 14.17 21.72
CA PRO A 41 -9.81 15.37 22.54
C PRO A 41 -9.36 16.63 21.80
N PRO A 42 -10.00 17.79 22.03
CA PRO A 42 -9.55 19.05 21.44
C PRO A 42 -8.09 19.34 21.83
N GLY A 43 -7.22 19.58 20.83
CA GLY A 43 -5.77 19.75 21.01
C GLY A 43 -4.91 18.51 20.76
N SER A 44 -5.51 17.41 20.30
CA SER A 44 -4.80 16.18 19.93
C SER A 44 -4.17 16.23 18.53
N LEU A 45 -3.89 15.04 17.98
CA LEU A 45 -3.53 14.78 16.59
C LEU A 45 -4.54 15.40 15.60
N SER A 46 -4.02 15.94 14.51
CA SER A 46 -4.76 16.32 13.33
C SER A 46 -5.44 15.11 12.68
N ARG A 47 -6.46 15.36 11.85
CA ARG A 47 -7.18 14.31 11.12
C ARG A 47 -6.25 13.41 10.29
N ASN A 48 -5.21 13.98 9.69
CA ASN A 48 -4.21 13.23 8.92
C ASN A 48 -3.36 12.33 9.82
N GLU A 49 -2.94 12.81 10.99
CA GLU A 49 -2.15 12.02 11.93
C GLU A 49 -2.97 10.87 12.53
N VAL A 50 -4.26 11.10 12.80
CA VAL A 50 -5.19 10.04 13.21
C VAL A 50 -5.31 8.97 12.13
N PHE A 51 -5.52 9.39 10.88
CA PHE A 51 -5.59 8.46 9.75
C PHE A 51 -4.29 7.66 9.57
N LEU A 52 -3.13 8.32 9.60
CA LEU A 52 -1.83 7.65 9.47
C LEU A 52 -1.59 6.66 10.62
N LYS A 53 -2.02 7.00 11.83
CA LYS A 53 -1.95 6.08 12.97
C LYS A 53 -2.81 4.84 12.76
N GLU A 54 -4.07 5.00 12.34
CA GLU A 54 -4.95 3.85 12.06
C GLU A 54 -4.43 3.01 10.89
N LEU A 55 -3.87 3.67 9.87
CA LEU A 55 -3.24 3.00 8.74
C LEU A 55 -2.05 2.15 9.20
N MET A 56 -1.17 2.72 10.02
CA MET A 56 -0.02 2.02 10.58
C MET A 56 -0.45 0.83 11.44
N ASP A 57 -1.44 1.01 12.33
CA ASP A 57 -1.99 -0.06 13.16
C ASP A 57 -2.53 -1.22 12.31
N ASN A 58 -3.27 -0.92 11.24
CA ASN A 58 -3.80 -1.92 10.33
C ASN A 58 -2.69 -2.64 9.55
N CYS A 59 -1.68 -1.92 9.08
CA CYS A 59 -0.51 -2.52 8.41
C CYS A 59 0.24 -3.48 9.34
N ILE A 60 0.47 -3.10 10.60
CA ILE A 60 1.10 -3.98 11.61
C ILE A 60 0.24 -5.23 11.83
N TYR A 61 -1.06 -5.06 12.01
CA TYR A 61 -1.98 -6.17 12.25
C TYR A 61 -2.05 -7.17 11.09
N VAL A 62 -2.07 -6.67 9.85
CA VAL A 62 -2.02 -7.51 8.64
C VAL A 62 -0.67 -8.21 8.53
N THR A 63 0.43 -7.52 8.83
CA THR A 63 1.79 -8.08 8.79
C THR A 63 1.93 -9.28 9.73
N HIS A 64 1.41 -9.20 10.96
CA HIS A 64 1.40 -10.34 11.89
C HIS A 64 0.63 -11.54 11.33
N GLN A 65 -0.55 -11.30 10.73
CA GLN A 65 -1.33 -12.38 10.12
C GLN A 65 -0.61 -13.00 8.91
N LEU A 66 0.02 -12.19 8.08
CA LEU A 66 0.81 -12.68 6.95
C LEU A 66 1.97 -13.57 7.43
N PHE A 67 2.68 -13.17 8.48
CA PHE A 67 3.74 -13.99 9.07
C PHE A 67 3.22 -15.29 9.69
N ASP A 68 2.08 -15.27 10.37
CA ASP A 68 1.49 -16.48 10.93
C ASP A 68 0.94 -17.42 9.86
N MET A 69 0.41 -16.88 8.76
CA MET A 69 0.02 -17.67 7.59
C MET A 69 1.25 -18.29 6.91
N ALA A 70 2.32 -17.50 6.74
CA ALA A 70 3.59 -17.92 6.15
C ALA A 70 4.24 -19.10 6.89
N LYS A 71 4.19 -19.12 8.23
CA LYS A 71 4.71 -20.23 9.05
C LYS A 71 4.07 -21.58 8.72
N ASN A 72 2.82 -21.57 8.29
CA ASN A 72 2.03 -22.78 8.03
C ASN A 72 1.94 -23.12 6.53
N GLN A 73 2.31 -22.19 5.64
CA GLN A 73 2.13 -22.31 4.20
C GLN A 73 3.27 -21.61 3.45
N GLU A 74 4.35 -22.35 3.15
CA GLU A 74 5.52 -21.78 2.46
C GLU A 74 5.18 -21.23 1.07
N GLU A 75 4.29 -21.90 0.33
CA GLU A 75 3.81 -21.43 -0.99
C GLU A 75 3.12 -20.07 -0.91
N PHE A 76 2.44 -19.77 0.21
CA PHE A 76 1.83 -18.46 0.44
C PHE A 76 2.90 -17.38 0.59
N SER A 77 3.98 -17.67 1.33
CA SER A 77 5.11 -16.74 1.47
C SER A 77 5.75 -16.40 0.12
N ARG A 78 5.99 -17.42 -0.71
CA ARG A 78 6.55 -17.22 -2.06
C ARG A 78 5.61 -16.38 -2.92
N PHE A 79 4.32 -16.70 -2.91
CA PHE A 79 3.28 -15.94 -3.62
C PHE A 79 3.25 -14.46 -3.21
N ILE A 80 3.23 -14.17 -1.90
CA ILE A 80 3.21 -12.79 -1.40
C ILE A 80 4.47 -12.01 -1.79
N ILE A 81 5.65 -12.62 -1.64
CA ILE A 81 6.92 -11.96 -1.96
C ILE A 81 7.02 -11.67 -3.46
N THR A 82 6.72 -12.66 -4.31
CA THR A 82 6.79 -12.48 -5.77
C THR A 82 5.82 -11.41 -6.24
N GLY A 83 4.56 -11.46 -5.76
CA GLY A 83 3.56 -10.48 -6.11
C GLY A 83 3.91 -9.08 -5.59
N PHE A 84 4.45 -8.95 -4.38
CA PHE A 84 4.87 -7.67 -3.83
C PHE A 84 5.99 -7.03 -4.66
N ILE A 85 7.00 -7.81 -5.05
CA ILE A 85 8.10 -7.32 -5.92
C ILE A 85 7.54 -6.86 -7.27
N PHE A 86 6.67 -7.66 -7.89
CA PHE A 86 6.06 -7.30 -9.17
C PHE A 86 5.26 -5.99 -9.07
N ASN A 87 4.35 -5.89 -8.10
CA ASN A 87 3.56 -4.68 -7.91
C ASN A 87 4.43 -3.45 -7.60
N SER A 88 5.50 -3.62 -6.81
CA SER A 88 6.44 -2.53 -6.50
C SER A 88 7.15 -2.02 -7.76
N ILE A 89 7.55 -2.91 -8.67
CA ILE A 89 8.14 -2.53 -9.96
C ILE A 89 7.12 -1.75 -10.79
N ILE A 90 5.87 -2.23 -10.89
CA ILE A 90 4.81 -1.54 -11.63
C ILE A 90 4.56 -0.12 -11.09
N CYS A 91 4.54 0.05 -9.76
CA CYS A 91 4.40 1.38 -9.15
C CYS A 91 5.60 2.31 -9.43
N CYS A 92 6.80 1.76 -9.66
CA CYS A 92 8.00 2.53 -9.96
C CYS A 92 8.16 2.88 -11.45
N LEU A 93 7.52 2.16 -12.37
CA LEU A 93 7.63 2.40 -13.81
C LEU A 93 7.35 3.86 -14.22
N PRO A 94 6.28 4.54 -13.72
CA PRO A 94 6.01 5.93 -14.10
C PRO A 94 7.06 6.93 -13.62
N VAL A 95 7.87 6.58 -12.61
CA VAL A 95 8.99 7.41 -12.15
C VAL A 95 10.16 7.24 -13.11
N LEU A 96 10.48 5.99 -13.46
CA LEU A 96 11.56 5.66 -14.39
C LEU A 96 11.30 6.20 -15.81
N GLU A 97 10.06 6.15 -16.28
CA GLU A 97 9.67 6.71 -17.58
C GLU A 97 9.81 8.24 -17.62
N LYS A 98 9.49 8.92 -16.51
CA LYS A 98 9.68 10.38 -16.39
C LYS A 98 11.15 10.78 -16.38
N ASP A 99 12.02 9.97 -15.78
CA ASP A 99 13.46 10.22 -15.76
C ASP A 99 14.07 10.07 -17.17
N LEU A 100 13.55 9.14 -17.98
CA LEU A 100 13.97 8.93 -19.37
C LEU A 100 13.52 10.09 -20.31
N ASP A 101 12.34 10.67 -20.06
CA ASP A 101 11.85 11.82 -20.83
C ASP A 101 12.58 13.14 -20.48
N SER A 102 13.25 13.22 -19.32
CA SER A 102 13.96 14.42 -18.88
C SER A 102 15.40 14.56 -19.39
N ASP A 103 16.00 13.50 -19.94
CA ASP A 103 17.37 13.53 -20.48
C ASP A 103 17.47 14.04 -21.93
N ASP A 104 16.33 14.27 -22.61
CA ASP A 104 16.28 14.68 -24.03
C ASP A 104 16.11 16.20 -24.25
N GLN A 105 16.21 17.04 -23.21
CA GLN A 105 16.08 18.51 -23.31
C GLN A 105 17.29 19.34 -22.85
N SER A 106 18.49 18.77 -22.85
CA SER A 106 19.73 19.56 -22.70
C SER A 106 20.74 19.26 -23.81
N GLY A 107 20.47 19.81 -25.00
CA GLY A 107 21.36 19.75 -26.16
C GLY A 107 21.12 20.89 -27.15
N ASP A 108 21.63 22.07 -26.81
CA ASP A 108 22.12 23.18 -27.65
C ASP A 108 21.71 23.25 -29.14
N GLU A 109 20.92 24.26 -29.54
CA GLU A 109 21.16 25.03 -30.77
C GLU A 109 20.69 26.50 -30.63
N GLY A 110 21.66 27.43 -30.68
CA GLY A 110 21.58 28.55 -31.63
C GLY A 110 20.99 29.89 -31.17
N ARG A 111 21.89 30.83 -30.88
CA ARG A 111 21.67 32.28 -30.80
C ARG A 111 21.30 32.89 -32.17
N VAL A 112 20.09 33.42 -32.35
CA VAL A 112 19.70 34.51 -33.29
C VAL A 112 18.35 35.08 -32.75
N HIS A 113 18.08 36.34 -32.42
CA HIS A 113 18.58 37.67 -32.79
C HIS A 113 18.78 38.56 -31.55
#